data_AF-A0A7C1EPM2-F1
#
_entry.id   AF-A0A7C1EPM2-F1
#
_cell.length_a   1.000
_cell.length_b   1.000
_cell.length_c   1.000
_cell.angle_alpha   90.00
_cell.angle_beta   90.00
_cell.angle_gamma   90.00
#
_symmetry.space_group_name_H-M   'P 1'
#
loop_
_entity.id
_entity.type
_entity.pdbx_description
1 polymer ?
#
loop_
_entity_poly.entity_id
_entity_poly.type
_entity_poly.pdbx_seq_one_letter_code
_entity_poly.pdbx_strand_id
1 'polypeptide(L)'
;MSYAIEKLDEHIILINHTPDFDLFTDVDLVAVDAIKLLDSQSEPVYFILDLSAVNASLESVTVGIAKASLGENKLFHHPKIKQVVCVSTDEFLQLAFKGLSSAVYGHINVAVFSTVHEALTHARSHS
;
A
#
# COMPACT_ATOMS: atom_id res chain seq x y z
N MET A 1 -16.24 8.15 -1.53
CA MET A 1 -14.77 8.13 -1.47
C MET A 1 -14.37 6.71 -1.71
N SER A 2 -13.44 6.46 -2.63
CA SER A 2 -13.06 5.11 -3.07
C SER A 2 -12.05 4.41 -2.13
N TYR A 3 -11.76 5.03 -0.99
CA TYR A 3 -10.86 4.50 0.03
C TYR A 3 -11.16 5.08 1.41
N ALA A 4 -10.65 4.42 2.45
CA ALA A 4 -10.59 4.91 3.83
C ALA A 4 -9.21 4.63 4.42
N ILE A 5 -8.64 5.61 5.13
CA ILE A 5 -7.36 5.49 5.83
C ILE A 5 -7.63 5.47 7.33
N GLU A 6 -7.16 4.43 8.01
CA GLU A 6 -7.35 4.22 9.44
C GLU A 6 -6.00 3.96 10.12
N LYS A 7 -5.73 4.69 11.22
CA LYS A 7 -4.65 4.34 12.14
C LYS A 7 -5.21 3.36 13.16
N LEU A 8 -4.77 2.11 13.10
CA LEU A 8 -5.28 1.05 13.99
C LEU A 8 -4.59 1.07 15.36
N ASP A 9 -3.29 1.40 15.36
CA ASP A 9 -2.48 1.62 16.56
C ASP A 9 -1.25 2.49 16.20
N GLU A 10 -0.30 2.65 17.11
CA GLU A 10 0.90 3.48 16.92
C GLU A 10 1.84 3.02 15.78
N HIS A 11 1.74 1.77 15.34
CA HIS A 11 2.65 1.17 14.37
C HIS A 11 1.96 0.68 13.09
N ILE A 12 0.65 0.85 12.95
CA ILE A 12 -0.12 0.30 11.82
C ILE A 12 -1.08 1.33 11.25
N ILE A 13 -0.93 1.59 9.95
CA ILE A 13 -1.92 2.30 9.13
C ILE A 13 -2.52 1.28 8.15
N LEU A 14 -3.85 1.23 8.10
CA LEU A 14 -4.62 0.44 7.15
C LEU A 14 -5.34 1.36 6.16
N ILE A 15 -5.19 1.07 4.87
CA ILE A 15 -5.94 1.71 3.79
C ILE A 15 -6.86 0.67 3.17
N ASN A 16 -8.17 0.86 3.38
CA ASN A 16 -9.20 0.03 2.79
C ASN A 16 -9.66 0.66 1.48
N HIS A 17 -9.46 -0.04 0.36
CA HIS A 17 -9.94 0.40 -0.96
C HIS A 17 -11.28 -0.27 -1.26
N THR A 18 -12.22 0.51 -1.79
CA THR A 18 -13.54 -0.01 -2.17
C THR A 18 -13.52 -0.56 -3.61
N PRO A 19 -14.56 -1.31 -4.04
CA PRO A 19 -14.59 -1.88 -5.40
C PRO A 19 -14.55 -0.85 -6.54
N ASP A 20 -14.94 0.39 -6.29
CA ASP A 20 -14.89 1.52 -7.24
C ASP A 20 -13.53 2.24 -7.27
N PHE A 21 -12.54 1.78 -6.49
CA PHE A 21 -11.20 2.35 -6.50
C PHE A 21 -10.46 2.04 -7.80
N ASP A 22 -9.94 3.09 -8.43
CA ASP A 22 -9.20 3.01 -9.67
C ASP A 22 -7.72 3.38 -9.46
N LEU A 23 -6.83 2.39 -9.59
CA LEU A 23 -5.39 2.57 -9.41
C LEU A 23 -4.75 3.58 -10.38
N PHE A 24 -5.39 3.86 -11.51
CA PHE A 24 -4.88 4.80 -12.49
C PHE A 24 -5.18 6.25 -12.07
N THR A 25 -6.38 6.52 -11.57
CA THR A 25 -6.89 7.86 -11.29
C THR A 25 -6.85 8.26 -9.81
N ASP A 26 -7.06 7.32 -8.88
CA ASP A 26 -7.24 7.64 -7.46
C ASP A 26 -5.94 7.55 -6.65
N VAL A 27 -4.89 6.90 -7.16
CA VAL A 27 -3.67 6.62 -6.37
C VAL A 27 -2.97 7.89 -5.90
N ASP A 28 -3.03 8.98 -6.68
CA ASP A 28 -2.43 10.26 -6.32
C ASP A 28 -3.18 10.92 -5.16
N LEU A 29 -4.50 10.76 -5.10
CA LEU A 29 -5.33 11.26 -3.99
C LEU A 29 -5.02 10.49 -2.70
N VAL A 30 -4.96 9.16 -2.78
CA VAL A 30 -4.57 8.31 -1.64
C VAL A 30 -3.17 8.67 -1.16
N ALA A 31 -2.21 8.85 -2.08
CA ALA A 31 -0.84 9.17 -1.73
C ALA A 31 -0.75 10.50 -0.96
N VAL A 32 -1.45 11.54 -1.42
CA VAL A 32 -1.47 12.84 -0.74
C VAL A 32 -2.03 12.73 0.69
N ASP A 33 -3.12 12.00 0.88
CA ASP A 33 -3.73 11.86 2.21
C ASP A 33 -2.93 10.93 3.13
N ALA A 34 -2.36 9.85 2.57
CA ALA A 34 -1.48 8.96 3.29
C ALA A 34 -0.20 9.66 3.76
N ILE A 35 0.41 10.50 2.91
CA ILE A 35 1.62 11.26 3.28
C ILE A 35 1.33 12.20 4.46
N LYS A 36 0.21 12.94 4.44
CA LYS A 36 -0.16 13.80 5.58
C LYS A 36 -0.27 13.00 6.88
N LEU A 37 -0.84 11.80 6.83
CA LEU A 37 -0.93 10.94 8.00
C LEU A 37 0.44 10.41 8.41
N LEU A 38 1.27 9.99 7.46
CA LEU A 38 2.62 9.48 7.71
C LEU A 38 3.54 10.55 8.32
N ASP A 39 3.48 11.80 7.84
CA ASP A 39 4.23 12.94 8.38
C ASP A 39 3.89 13.23 9.85
N SER A 40 2.69 12.85 10.29
CA SER A 40 2.26 13.02 11.69
C SER A 40 2.72 11.88 12.62
N GLN A 41 3.31 10.80 12.09
CA GLN A 41 3.74 9.66 12.92
C GLN A 41 5.09 9.92 13.59
N SER A 42 5.17 9.64 14.89
CA SER A 42 6.42 9.70 15.64
C SER A 42 7.39 8.58 15.24
N GLU A 43 6.88 7.40 14.90
CA GLU A 43 7.67 6.22 14.56
C GLU A 43 7.30 5.67 13.16
N PRO A 44 8.19 4.90 12.50
CA PRO A 44 7.84 4.20 11.27
C PRO A 44 6.76 3.12 11.49
N VAL A 45 5.84 3.00 10.53
CA VAL A 45 4.65 2.13 10.61
C VAL A 45 4.64 1.06 9.52
N TYR A 46 3.91 -0.02 9.78
CA TYR A 46 3.41 -0.92 8.75
C TYR A 46 2.29 -0.24 7.99
N PHE A 47 2.43 -0.18 6.67
CA PHE A 47 1.51 0.49 5.78
C PHE A 47 0.73 -0.55 4.98
N ILE A 48 -0.45 -0.91 5.47
CA ILE A 48 -1.28 -1.98 4.94
C ILE A 48 -2.23 -1.42 3.89
N LEU A 49 -2.23 -2.00 2.70
CA LEU A 49 -3.10 -1.70 1.58
C LEU A 49 -4.06 -2.88 1.37
N ASP A 50 -5.31 -2.73 1.76
CA ASP A 50 -6.35 -3.69 1.42
C ASP A 50 -6.91 -3.39 0.04
N LEU A 51 -6.49 -4.22 -0.91
CA LEU A 51 -6.90 -4.23 -2.32
C LEU A 51 -7.75 -5.46 -2.64
N SER A 52 -8.24 -6.19 -1.63
CA SER A 52 -9.03 -7.42 -1.83
C SER A 52 -10.34 -7.19 -2.58
N ALA A 53 -10.90 -5.98 -2.49
CA ALA A 53 -12.11 -5.57 -3.19
C ALA A 53 -11.84 -4.93 -4.57
N VAL A 54 -10.58 -4.63 -4.90
CA VAL A 54 -10.21 -3.87 -6.10
C VAL A 54 -10.11 -4.80 -7.30
N ASN A 55 -10.76 -4.42 -8.39
CA ASN A 55 -10.59 -5.05 -9.69
C ASN A 55 -9.78 -4.13 -10.60
N ALA A 56 -8.56 -4.50 -10.92
CA ALA A 56 -7.64 -3.66 -11.67
C ALA A 56 -7.17 -4.33 -12.96
N SER A 57 -7.15 -3.57 -14.05
CA SER A 57 -6.48 -4.00 -15.28
C SER A 57 -4.96 -3.98 -15.11
N LEU A 58 -4.25 -4.78 -15.92
CA LEU A 58 -2.79 -4.77 -16.01
C LEU A 58 -2.21 -3.35 -16.15
N GLU A 59 -2.83 -2.54 -17.01
CA GLU A 59 -2.45 -1.14 -17.22
C GLU A 59 -2.59 -0.32 -15.94
N SER A 60 -3.74 -0.42 -15.26
CA SER A 60 -4.01 0.31 -14.02
C SER A 60 -3.03 -0.07 -12.91
N VAL A 61 -2.72 -1.38 -12.77
CA VAL A 61 -1.73 -1.86 -11.79
C VAL A 61 -0.35 -1.32 -12.10
N THR A 62 0.09 -1.38 -13.37
CA THR A 62 1.41 -0.91 -13.79
C THR A 62 1.56 0.59 -13.52
N VAL A 63 0.56 1.38 -13.88
CA VAL A 63 0.57 2.83 -13.67
C VAL A 63 0.48 3.18 -12.19
N GLY A 64 -0.41 2.54 -11.43
CA GLY A 64 -0.58 2.78 -9.99
C GLY A 64 0.70 2.48 -9.20
N ILE A 65 1.35 1.36 -9.48
CA ILE A 65 2.65 1.00 -8.87
C ILE A 65 3.73 2.02 -9.21
N ALA A 66 3.83 2.42 -10.48
CA ALA A 66 4.80 3.41 -10.91
C ALA A 66 4.58 4.76 -10.22
N LYS A 67 3.33 5.21 -10.07
CA LYS A 67 2.99 6.43 -9.34
C LYS A 67 3.35 6.35 -7.86
N ALA A 68 2.97 5.26 -7.19
CA ALA A 68 3.23 5.07 -5.76
C ALA A 68 4.74 4.92 -5.43
N SER A 69 5.52 4.35 -6.34
CA SER A 69 6.96 4.08 -6.13
C SER A 69 7.87 5.17 -6.71
N LEU A 70 7.60 5.62 -7.94
CA LEU A 70 8.50 6.46 -8.73
C LEU A 70 7.95 7.88 -8.99
N GLY A 71 6.66 8.11 -8.75
CA GLY A 71 5.99 9.40 -8.98
C GLY A 71 6.48 10.51 -8.04
N GLU A 72 5.95 11.73 -8.20
CA GLU A 72 6.41 12.89 -7.42
C GLU A 72 6.29 12.70 -5.91
N ASN A 73 5.23 12.02 -5.47
CA ASN A 73 4.96 11.77 -4.05
C ASN A 73 5.80 10.61 -3.46
N LYS A 74 6.33 9.70 -4.29
CA LYS A 74 7.10 8.50 -3.88
C LYS A 74 6.61 7.84 -2.59
N LEU A 75 5.29 7.64 -2.48
CA LEU A 75 4.63 7.16 -1.26
C LEU A 75 5.35 5.97 -0.63
N PHE A 76 5.71 4.95 -1.40
CA PHE A 76 6.32 3.72 -0.87
C PHE A 76 7.77 3.88 -0.39
N HIS A 77 8.41 5.01 -0.66
CA HIS A 77 9.72 5.39 -0.12
C HIS A 77 9.63 6.36 1.05
N HIS A 78 8.42 6.65 1.54
CA HIS A 78 8.26 7.56 2.66
C HIS A 78 9.02 7.04 3.90
N PRO A 79 9.83 7.87 4.59
CA PRO A 79 10.71 7.41 5.67
C PRO A 79 9.96 6.86 6.89
N LYS A 80 8.67 7.16 7.02
CA LYS A 80 7.78 6.61 8.05
C LYS A 80 7.12 5.29 7.66
N ILE A 81 7.43 4.72 6.50
CA ILE A 81 6.99 3.37 6.14
C ILE A 81 8.11 2.39 6.48
N LYS A 82 7.85 1.50 7.44
CA LYS A 82 8.72 0.37 7.80
C LYS A 82 8.61 -0.76 6.76
N GLN A 83 7.39 -1.03 6.30
CA GLN A 83 7.08 -2.04 5.30
C GLN A 83 5.73 -1.72 4.65
N VAL A 84 5.63 -1.91 3.34
CA VAL A 84 4.36 -1.90 2.61
C VAL A 84 3.78 -3.32 2.66
N VAL A 85 2.52 -3.45 3.06
CA VAL A 85 1.85 -4.75 3.17
C VAL A 85 0.64 -4.75 2.26
N CYS A 86 0.67 -5.55 1.20
CA CYS A 86 -0.46 -5.67 0.27
C CYS A 86 -1.36 -6.83 0.68
N VAL A 87 -2.67 -6.58 0.70
CA VAL A 87 -3.70 -7.60 0.86
C VAL A 87 -4.50 -7.66 -0.44
N SER A 88 -4.49 -8.80 -1.11
CA SER A 88 -5.31 -9.02 -2.30
C SER A 88 -5.53 -10.51 -2.53
N THR A 89 -6.69 -10.89 -3.05
CA THR A 89 -6.97 -12.26 -3.53
C THR A 89 -6.64 -12.43 -5.02
N ASP A 90 -6.31 -11.35 -5.72
CA ASP A 90 -5.92 -11.38 -7.13
C ASP A 90 -4.43 -11.72 -7.24
N GLU A 91 -4.12 -12.89 -7.81
CA GLU A 91 -2.75 -13.39 -7.97
C GLU A 91 -1.86 -12.45 -8.80
N PHE A 92 -2.44 -11.75 -9.76
CA PHE A 92 -1.72 -10.79 -10.60
C PHE A 92 -1.33 -9.55 -9.79
N LEU A 93 -2.23 -9.00 -8.98
CA LEU A 93 -1.91 -7.92 -8.03
C LEU A 93 -0.83 -8.35 -7.03
N GLN A 94 -0.95 -9.56 -6.48
CA GLN A 94 0.06 -10.10 -5.56
C GLN A 94 1.45 -10.18 -6.22
N LEU A 95 1.52 -10.66 -7.46
CA LEU A 95 2.77 -10.76 -8.21
C LEU A 95 3.36 -9.37 -8.51
N ALA A 96 2.52 -8.41 -8.91
CA ALA A 96 2.94 -7.05 -9.18
C ALA A 96 3.56 -6.39 -7.93
N PHE A 97 2.94 -6.55 -6.76
CA PHE A 97 3.48 -6.05 -5.50
C PHE A 97 4.78 -6.73 -5.08
N LYS A 98 4.93 -8.05 -5.30
CA LYS A 98 6.21 -8.74 -5.07
C LYS A 98 7.34 -8.15 -5.95
N GLY A 99 7.01 -7.71 -7.16
CA GLY A 99 7.94 -7.05 -8.10
C GLY A 99 8.55 -5.73 -7.58
N LEU A 100 7.89 -5.06 -6.63
CA LEU A 100 8.38 -3.82 -5.99
C LEU A 100 9.69 -4.01 -5.21
N SER A 101 10.00 -5.25 -4.80
CA SER A 101 11.27 -5.58 -4.13
C SER A 101 12.49 -5.56 -5.08
N SER A 102 12.26 -5.41 -6.39
CA SER A 102 13.33 -5.34 -7.39
C SER A 102 14.06 -3.99 -7.37
N ALA A 103 15.25 -3.96 -7.97
CA ALA A 103 16.06 -2.75 -8.08
C ALA A 103 15.38 -1.63 -8.89
N VAL A 104 14.46 -1.98 -9.81
CA VAL A 104 13.71 -1.02 -10.64
C VAL A 104 12.88 -0.07 -9.77
N TYR A 105 12.32 -0.58 -8.69
CA TYR A 105 11.49 0.18 -7.76
C TYR A 105 12.23 0.51 -6.45
N GLY A 106 13.56 0.41 -6.44
CA GLY A 106 14.37 0.80 -5.28
C GLY A 106 14.26 -0.13 -4.07
N HIS A 107 14.03 -1.42 -4.29
CA HIS A 107 14.01 -2.45 -3.23
C HIS A 107 13.00 -2.16 -2.10
N ILE A 108 11.78 -1.78 -2.46
CA ILE A 108 10.73 -1.54 -1.46
C ILE A 108 10.51 -2.81 -0.64
N ASN A 109 10.51 -2.66 0.68
CA ASN A 109 10.19 -3.74 1.61
C ASN A 109 8.69 -4.03 1.53
N VAL A 110 8.32 -5.13 0.88
CA VAL A 110 6.93 -5.53 0.66
C VAL A 110 6.64 -6.90 1.26
N ALA A 111 5.49 -7.03 1.92
CA ALA A 111 4.85 -8.31 2.21
C ALA A 111 3.49 -8.39 1.51
N VAL A 112 3.07 -9.60 1.13
CA VAL A 112 1.80 -9.81 0.42
C VAL A 112 1.02 -10.94 1.09
N PHE A 113 -0.25 -10.70 1.36
CA PHE A 113 -1.17 -11.63 2.02
C PHE A 113 -2.50 -11.70 1.27
N SER A 114 -3.26 -12.75 1.53
CA SER A 114 -4.59 -12.91 0.93
C SER A 114 -5.69 -12.30 1.80
N THR A 115 -5.41 -12.06 3.08
CA THR A 115 -6.38 -11.52 4.03
C THR A 115 -5.80 -10.42 4.93
N VAL A 116 -6.66 -9.48 5.35
CA VAL A 116 -6.30 -8.44 6.31
C VAL A 116 -5.88 -9.04 7.65
N HIS A 117 -6.49 -10.16 8.06
CA HIS A 117 -6.14 -10.84 9.31
C HIS A 117 -4.68 -11.32 9.34
N GLU A 118 -4.21 -11.94 8.24
CA GLU A 118 -2.82 -12.37 8.10
C GLU A 118 -1.87 -11.18 8.10
N ALA A 119 -2.19 -10.13 7.34
CA ALA A 119 -1.40 -8.90 7.29
C ALA A 119 -1.26 -8.23 8.67
N LEU A 120 -2.34 -8.15 9.44
CA LEU A 120 -2.34 -7.61 10.80
C LEU A 120 -1.55 -8.48 11.76
N THR A 121 -1.67 -9.81 11.64
CA THR A 121 -0.88 -10.75 12.46
C THR A 121 0.62 -10.59 12.18
N HIS A 122 0.99 -10.45 10.91
CA HIS A 122 2.36 -10.19 10.49
C HIS A 122 2.88 -8.86 11.05
N ALA A 123 2.15 -7.77 10.85
CA ALA A 123 2.53 -6.44 11.33
C ALA A 123 2.74 -6.42 12.86
N ARG A 124 1.82 -7.01 13.63
CA ARG A 124 1.88 -7.05 15.10
C ARG A 124 2.97 -7.94 15.66
N SER A 125 3.31 -9.04 14.98
CA SER A 125 4.39 -9.94 15.42
C SER A 125 5.79 -9.36 15.18
N HIS A 126 5.91 -8.35 14.34
CA HIS A 126 7.18 -7.70 13.99
C HIS A 126 7.19 -6.19 14.33
N SER A 127 6.23 -5.72 15.13
CA SER A 127 6.17 -4.32 15.60
C SER A 127 7.28 -4.03 16.60
#